data_AF-A0AA46SVV8-F1
#
_entry.id   AF-A0AA46SVV8-F1
#
_cell.length_a   1.000
_cell.length_b   1.000
_cell.length_c   1.000
_cell.angle_alpha   90.00
_cell.angle_beta   90.00
_cell.angle_gamma   90.00
#
_symmetry.space_group_name_H-M   'P 1'
#
loop_
_entity.id
_entity.type
_entity.pdbx_description
1 polymer ?
#
loop_
_entity_poly.entity_id
_entity_poly.type
_entity_poly.pdbx_seq_one_letter_code
_entity_poly.pdbx_strand_id
1 'polypeptide(L)'
;MFKFNPIPKFGLLGLVLPFAYLLAISWQDRAKDFYLTGEEMYWPEKLFVLMCVAPVIATWFLGIYRAYLAGSWRWFLGCFICWPLSFVYTLLVNRGESP
;
A
#
# COMPACT_ATOMS: atom_id res chain seq x y z
N MET A 1 -25.02 -0.60 14.31
CA MET A 1 -24.73 0.50 13.35
C MET A 1 -23.64 1.37 13.97
N PHE A 2 -22.43 1.41 13.40
CA PHE A 2 -21.31 2.18 13.98
C PHE A 2 -21.66 3.68 13.99
N LYS A 3 -21.79 4.29 15.18
CA LYS A 3 -22.08 5.73 15.34
C LYS A 3 -20.92 6.62 14.85
N PHE A 4 -19.70 6.10 14.84
CA PHE A 4 -18.50 6.75 14.33
C PHE A 4 -17.63 5.72 13.63
N ASN A 5 -17.23 6.01 12.39
CA ASN A 5 -16.28 5.21 11.62
C ASN A 5 -15.01 6.06 11.43
N PRO A 6 -14.13 6.16 12.45
CA PRO A 6 -12.94 7.00 12.35
C PRO A 6 -12.07 6.49 11.21
N ILE A 7 -11.69 7.43 10.36
CA ILE A 7 -10.76 7.19 9.25
C ILE A 7 -9.42 6.76 9.85
N PRO A 8 -8.83 5.64 9.40
CA PRO A 8 -7.54 5.16 9.87
C PRO A 8 -6.41 6.06 9.33
N LYS A 9 -6.21 7.20 9.98
CA LYS A 9 -5.28 8.26 9.57
C LYS A 9 -3.85 7.74 9.40
N PHE A 10 -3.40 6.85 10.27
CA PHE A 10 -2.05 6.25 10.17
C PHE A 10 -1.88 5.35 8.95
N GLY A 11 -2.92 4.62 8.54
CA GLY A 11 -2.91 3.85 7.28
C GLY A 11 -2.81 4.75 6.06
N LEU A 12 -3.56 5.86 6.06
CA LEU A 12 -3.47 6.87 4.99
C LEU A 12 -2.08 7.53 4.96
N LEU A 13 -1.49 7.84 6.11
CA LEU A 13 -0.13 8.35 6.18
C LEU A 13 0.87 7.35 5.61
N GLY A 14 0.79 6.06 5.98
CA GLY A 14 1.63 5.00 5.42
C GLY A 14 1.48 4.85 3.89
N LEU A 15 0.33 5.18 3.34
CA LEU A 15 0.12 5.19 1.88
C LEU A 15 0.74 6.42 1.20
N VAL A 16 0.70 7.59 1.83
CA VAL A 16 1.17 8.86 1.21
C VAL A 16 2.67 9.09 1.40
N LEU A 17 3.22 8.67 2.54
CA LEU A 17 4.62 8.92 2.92
C LEU A 17 5.65 8.41 1.90
N PRO A 18 5.52 7.21 1.29
CA PRO A 18 6.45 6.75 0.26
C PRO A 18 6.52 7.68 -0.95
N PHE A 19 5.38 8.21 -1.41
CA PHE A 19 5.34 9.14 -2.54
C PHE A 19 5.96 10.49 -2.19
N ALA A 20 5.65 11.01 -1.00
CA ALA A 20 6.25 12.24 -0.49
C ALA A 20 7.78 12.10 -0.35
N TYR A 21 8.25 10.92 0.09
CA TYR A 21 9.66 10.61 0.20
C TYR A 21 10.34 10.57 -1.17
N LEU A 22 9.77 9.87 -2.17
CA LEU A 22 10.29 9.82 -3.53
C LEU A 22 10.38 11.21 -4.17
N LEU A 23 9.37 12.05 -3.95
CA LEU A 23 9.40 13.47 -4.36
C LEU A 23 10.53 14.25 -3.68
N ALA A 24 10.79 14.00 -2.39
CA ALA A 24 11.84 14.71 -1.65
C ALA A 24 13.26 14.35 -2.14
N ILE A 25 13.44 13.14 -2.69
CA ILE A 25 14.72 12.66 -3.21
C ILE A 25 14.81 12.66 -4.73
N SER A 26 13.79 13.18 -5.44
CA SER A 26 13.71 13.12 -6.92
C SER A 26 14.84 13.86 -7.64
N TRP A 27 15.61 14.69 -6.92
CA TRP A 27 16.79 15.36 -7.43
C TRP A 27 18.02 14.44 -7.50
N GLN A 28 18.01 13.30 -6.83
CA GLN A 28 19.09 12.31 -6.85
C GLN A 28 18.96 11.42 -8.09
N ASP A 29 20.07 11.11 -8.76
CA ASP A 29 20.07 10.30 -9.97
C ASP A 29 19.37 8.94 -9.81
N ARG A 30 19.47 8.34 -8.62
CA ARG A 30 18.85 7.04 -8.27
C ARG A 30 17.32 7.04 -8.13
N ALA A 31 16.66 8.20 -8.10
CA ALA A 31 15.22 8.30 -7.84
C ALA A 31 14.51 9.20 -8.87
N LYS A 32 15.17 9.48 -10.00
CA LYS A 32 14.64 10.33 -11.08
C LYS A 32 13.43 9.72 -11.79
N ASP A 33 13.32 8.40 -11.79
CA ASP A 33 12.24 7.61 -12.37
C ASP A 33 11.06 7.40 -11.40
N PHE A 34 11.09 8.04 -10.22
CA PHE A 34 10.10 7.87 -9.15
C PHE A 34 9.96 6.42 -8.67
N TYR A 35 11.03 5.65 -8.80
CA TYR A 35 11.11 4.27 -8.38
C TYR A 35 12.43 4.03 -7.65
N LEU A 36 12.45 3.02 -6.78
CA LEU A 36 13.65 2.59 -6.10
C LEU A 36 13.61 1.07 -6.02
N THR A 37 14.62 0.44 -6.59
CA THR A 37 14.85 -1.00 -6.44
C THR A 37 15.34 -1.33 -5.03
N GLY A 38 15.24 -2.60 -4.66
CA GLY A 38 15.79 -3.08 -3.39
C GLY A 38 17.31 -2.95 -3.27
N GLU A 39 18.02 -2.78 -4.39
CA GLU A 39 19.48 -2.58 -4.42
C GLU A 39 19.85 -1.10 -4.23
N GLU A 40 19.05 -0.18 -4.77
CA GLU A 40 19.24 1.27 -4.64
C GLU A 40 18.82 1.83 -3.28
N MET A 41 18.00 1.08 -2.54
CA MET A 41 17.53 1.46 -1.22
C MET A 41 18.59 1.28 -0.13
N TYR A 42 18.83 2.34 0.63
CA TYR A 42 19.58 2.25 1.87
C TYR A 42 18.81 1.48 2.94
N TRP A 43 19.51 0.92 3.92
CA TRP A 43 18.89 0.15 5.00
C TRP A 43 17.76 0.90 5.75
N PRO A 44 17.90 2.21 6.08
CA PRO A 44 16.80 2.97 6.70
C PRO A 44 15.57 3.12 5.79
N GLU A 45 15.76 3.17 4.48
CA GLU A 45 14.66 3.30 3.50
C GLU A 45 13.88 1.99 3.41
N LYS A 46 14.57 0.85 3.46
CA LYS A 46 13.92 -0.48 3.57
C LYS A 46 13.06 -0.57 4.82
N LEU A 47 13.55 -0.09 5.96
CA LEU A 47 12.79 -0.05 7.20
C LEU A 47 11.60 0.92 7.10
N PHE A 48 11.80 2.09 6.49
CA PHE A 48 10.74 3.06 6.24
C PHE A 48 9.61 2.48 5.38
N VAL A 49 9.93 1.75 4.31
CA VAL A 49 8.92 1.05 3.49
C VAL A 49 8.13 0.06 4.33
N LEU A 50 8.80 -0.76 5.15
CA LEU A 50 8.11 -1.70 6.04
C LEU A 50 7.16 -0.99 7.02
N MET A 51 7.60 0.13 7.60
CA MET A 51 6.77 0.95 8.49
C MET A 51 5.59 1.62 7.77
N CYS A 52 5.70 1.87 6.46
CA CYS A 52 4.61 2.39 5.65
C CYS A 52 3.61 1.32 5.23
N VAL A 53 4.09 0.11 4.89
CA VAL A 53 3.26 -1.02 4.44
C VAL A 53 2.43 -1.61 5.58
N ALA A 54 3.01 -1.78 6.77
CA ALA A 54 2.34 -2.38 7.91
C ALA A 54 0.99 -1.71 8.28
N PRO A 55 0.88 -0.37 8.45
CA PRO A 55 -0.38 0.29 8.78
C PRO A 55 -1.38 0.29 7.62
N VAL A 56 -0.93 0.23 6.36
CA VAL A 56 -1.80 0.07 5.18
C VAL A 56 -2.47 -1.30 5.21
N ILE A 57 -1.70 -2.37 5.46
CA ILE A 57 -2.24 -3.73 5.60
C ILE A 57 -3.20 -3.81 6.79
N ALA A 58 -2.82 -3.27 7.96
CA ALA A 58 -3.70 -3.27 9.13
C ALA A 58 -5.02 -2.53 8.86
N THR A 59 -4.96 -1.41 8.14
CA THR A 59 -6.13 -0.63 7.70
C THR A 59 -7.01 -1.41 6.74
N TRP A 60 -6.41 -2.15 5.82
CA TRP A 60 -7.13 -3.01 4.88
C TRP A 60 -7.93 -4.11 5.61
N PHE A 61 -7.29 -4.86 6.53
CA PHE A 61 -7.98 -5.86 7.35
C PHE A 61 -9.10 -5.25 8.21
N LEU A 62 -8.83 -4.09 8.81
CA LEU A 62 -9.84 -3.37 9.59
C LEU A 62 -11.05 -2.95 8.71
N GLY A 63 -10.80 -2.54 7.48
CA GLY A 63 -11.84 -2.21 6.49
C GLY A 63 -12.71 -3.41 6.14
N ILE A 64 -12.09 -4.58 5.88
CA ILE A 64 -12.79 -5.84 5.63
C ILE A 64 -13.66 -6.22 6.84
N TYR A 65 -13.08 -6.19 8.05
CA TYR A 65 -13.78 -6.54 9.28
C TYR A 65 -14.98 -5.62 9.54
N ARG A 66 -14.82 -4.30 9.34
CA ARG A 66 -15.91 -3.33 9.48
C ARG A 66 -17.00 -3.52 8.42
N ALA A 67 -16.64 -3.84 7.18
CA ALA A 67 -17.59 -4.11 6.11
C ALA A 67 -18.43 -5.36 6.41
N TYR A 68 -17.79 -6.41 6.95
CA TYR A 68 -18.46 -7.63 7.39
C TYR A 68 -19.47 -7.34 8.51
N LEU A 69 -19.05 -6.66 9.58
CA LEU A 69 -19.94 -6.30 10.70
C LEU A 69 -21.10 -5.38 10.29
N ALA A 70 -20.91 -4.56 9.26
CA ALA A 70 -21.95 -3.68 8.73
C ALA A 70 -22.92 -4.39 7.76
N GLY A 71 -22.72 -5.67 7.46
CA GLY A 71 -23.51 -6.41 6.46
C GLY A 71 -23.28 -5.92 5.03
N SER A 72 -22.22 -5.16 4.78
CA SER A 72 -21.96 -4.51 3.50
C SER A 72 -21.17 -5.43 2.58
N TRP A 73 -21.84 -6.44 2.01
CA TRP A 73 -21.19 -7.51 1.26
C TRP A 73 -20.44 -7.02 0.00
N ARG A 74 -20.97 -5.99 -0.69
CA ARG A 74 -20.30 -5.39 -1.86
C ARG A 74 -18.93 -4.80 -1.50
N TRP A 75 -18.86 -4.08 -0.38
CA TRP A 75 -17.61 -3.48 0.09
C TRP A 75 -16.67 -4.52 0.70
N PHE A 76 -17.20 -5.53 1.38
CA PHE A 76 -16.43 -6.67 1.85
C PHE A 76 -15.73 -7.37 0.68
N LEU A 77 -16.48 -7.76 -0.36
CA LEU A 77 -15.94 -8.41 -1.54
C LEU A 77 -14.98 -7.51 -2.30
N GLY A 78 -15.31 -6.22 -2.48
CA GLY A 78 -14.41 -5.26 -3.12
C GLY A 78 -13.05 -5.17 -2.40
N CYS A 79 -13.06 -4.94 -1.09
CA CYS A 79 -11.82 -4.88 -0.31
C CYS A 79 -11.07 -6.22 -0.31
N PHE A 80 -11.77 -7.35 -0.17
CA PHE A 80 -11.16 -8.68 -0.07
C PHE A 80 -10.57 -9.16 -1.41
N ILE A 81 -11.21 -8.85 -2.54
CA ILE A 81 -10.85 -9.36 -3.86
C ILE A 81 -9.86 -8.44 -4.59
N CYS A 82 -10.00 -7.11 -4.48
CA CYS A 82 -9.16 -6.18 -5.23
C CYS A 82 -7.66 -6.33 -4.91
N TRP A 83 -7.30 -6.63 -3.66
CA TRP A 83 -5.91 -6.79 -3.26
C TRP A 83 -5.26 -8.07 -3.82
N PRO A 84 -5.80 -9.29 -3.60
CA PRO A 84 -5.30 -10.49 -4.27
C PRO A 84 -5.30 -10.37 -5.80
N LEU A 85 -6.33 -9.76 -6.40
CA LEU A 85 -6.37 -9.57 -7.85
C LEU A 85 -5.26 -8.65 -8.35
N SER A 86 -4.95 -7.56 -7.64
CA SER A 86 -3.81 -6.71 -8.01
C SER A 86 -2.49 -7.48 -7.98
N PHE A 87 -2.30 -8.36 -6.98
CA PHE A 87 -1.10 -9.18 -6.88
C PHE A 87 -1.03 -10.23 -8.00
N VAL A 88 -2.13 -10.95 -8.26
CA VAL A 88 -2.23 -11.91 -9.35
C VAL A 88 -2.02 -11.24 -10.71
N TYR A 89 -2.59 -10.05 -10.93
CA TYR A 89 -2.38 -9.27 -12.14
C TYR A 89 -0.90 -8.94 -12.34
N THR A 90 -0.21 -8.42 -11.30
CA THR A 90 1.23 -8.15 -11.40
C THR A 90 2.03 -9.42 -11.68
N LEU A 91 1.66 -10.55 -11.07
CA LEU A 91 2.34 -11.83 -11.32
C LEU A 91 2.04 -12.43 -12.70
N LEU A 92 0.90 -12.14 -13.30
CA LEU A 92 0.54 -12.66 -14.63
C LEU A 92 1.03 -11.76 -15.76
N VAL A 93 1.01 -10.44 -15.57
CA VAL A 93 1.32 -9.44 -16.61
C VAL A 93 2.78 -9.02 -16.57
N ASN A 94 3.40 -8.88 -15.39
CA ASN A 94 4.83 -8.53 -15.26
C ASN A 94 5.72 -9.77 -15.19
N ARG A 95 5.28 -10.90 -15.77
CA ARG A 95 5.99 -12.19 -15.70
C ARG A 95 7.09 -12.36 -16.74
N GLY A 96 7.41 -11.33 -17.52
CA GLY A 96 8.43 -11.40 -18.56
C GLY A 96 9.10 -10.07 -18.77
N GLU A 97 10.42 -10.11 -18.78
CA GLU A 97 11.36 -9.06 -19.18
C GLU A 97 11.68 -8.02 -18.11
N SER A 98 12.40 -8.47 -17.08
CA SER A 98 13.45 -7.65 -16.48
C SER A 98 14.46 -7.27 -17.57
N PRO A 99 14.81 -5.98 -17.77
CA PRO A 99 16.11 -5.64 -18.33
C PRO A 99 17.25 -6.07 -17.40
#